data_AF-A0A1N7I0C8-F1
#
_entry.id   AF-A0A1N7I0C8-F1
#
_cell.length_a   1.000
_cell.length_b   1.000
_cell.length_c   1.000
_cell.angle_alpha   90.00
_cell.angle_beta   90.00
_cell.angle_gamma   90.00
#
_symmetry.space_group_name_H-M   'P 1'
#
loop_
_entity.id
_entity.type
_entity.pdbx_description
1 polymer ?
#
loop_
_entity_poly.entity_id
_entity_poly.type
_entity_poly.pdbx_seq_one_letter_code
_entity_poly.pdbx_strand_id
1 'polypeptide(L)'
;MALDNLISLSFTNAELETVDKAIKDIQTVLGGKTINLTPDLRQQYGRIAEQNKLFVNKAKSYMEQHPQHVAGFLDKPEFDRDYAAREQIEQRLQLLDSIVEQLSDTKVLLDHDNYHNSISFYRNIKFLSGENVPGTNVIYEDMKQFFVAATQTTDVPPQSTDTDSK
;
A
#
# COMPACT_ATOMS: atom_id res chain seq x y z
N MET A 1 1.35 17.57 27.92
CA MET A 1 2.47 17.91 27.03
C MET A 1 2.25 17.07 25.78
N ALA A 2 2.08 17.69 24.62
CA ALA A 2 2.00 16.93 23.38
C ALA A 2 3.36 16.27 23.14
N LEU A 3 3.37 15.06 22.61
CA LEU A 3 4.61 14.40 22.20
C LEU A 3 5.16 15.16 20.98
N ASP A 4 5.97 16.18 21.24
CA ASP A 4 6.68 16.91 20.19
C ASP A 4 7.85 16.04 19.72
N ASN A 5 7.94 15.81 18.40
CA ASN A 5 8.99 15.04 17.74
C ASN A 5 9.03 13.55 18.16
N LEU A 6 8.08 12.78 17.63
CA LEU A 6 7.87 11.35 17.89
C LEU A 6 9.05 10.48 17.46
N ILE A 7 9.78 10.87 16.41
CA ILE A 7 10.94 10.10 15.92
C ILE A 7 12.01 11.01 15.32
N SER A 8 13.27 10.61 15.41
CA SER A 8 14.40 11.28 14.73
C SER A 8 15.29 10.25 14.06
N LEU A 9 15.37 10.31 12.73
CA LEU A 9 16.22 9.45 11.92
C LEU A 9 16.63 10.16 10.64
N SER A 10 17.67 9.65 9.99
CA SER A 10 18.12 10.07 8.67
C SER A 10 18.76 8.89 7.97
N PHE A 11 18.63 8.83 6.65
CA PHE A 11 19.34 7.87 5.83
C PHE A 11 20.52 8.55 5.14
N THR A 12 21.67 7.89 5.14
CA THR A 12 22.79 8.23 4.26
C THR A 12 22.51 7.73 2.84
N ASN A 13 23.14 8.34 1.84
CA ASN A 13 23.00 7.89 0.45
C ASN A 13 23.45 6.43 0.28
N ALA A 14 24.50 6.00 1.00
CA ALA A 14 24.99 4.62 0.94
C ALA A 14 23.98 3.60 1.49
N GLU A 15 23.23 3.94 2.53
CA GLU A 15 22.16 3.09 3.06
C GLU A 15 21.01 2.97 2.06
N LEU A 16 20.59 4.08 1.44
CA LEU A 16 19.54 4.08 0.41
C LEU A 16 19.95 3.27 -0.82
N GLU A 17 21.18 3.46 -1.31
CA GLU A 17 21.72 2.67 -2.43
C GLU A 17 21.75 1.17 -2.11
N THR A 18 22.03 0.81 -0.86
CA THR A 18 22.02 -0.59 -0.40
C THR A 18 20.62 -1.17 -0.45
N VAL A 19 19.61 -0.43 0.03
CA VAL A 19 18.20 -0.84 -0.02
C VAL A 19 17.73 -0.97 -1.48
N ASP A 20 18.00 0.02 -2.32
CA ASP A 20 17.60 0.03 -3.72
C ASP A 20 18.22 -1.14 -4.50
N LYS A 21 19.51 -1.43 -4.23
CA LYS A 21 20.19 -2.59 -4.81
C LYS A 21 19.52 -3.90 -4.37
N ALA A 22 19.20 -4.05 -3.09
CA ALA A 22 18.55 -5.27 -2.58
C ALA A 22 17.16 -5.47 -3.24
N ILE A 23 16.37 -4.41 -3.38
CA ILE A 23 15.07 -4.47 -4.07
C ILE A 23 15.26 -4.89 -5.53
N LYS A 24 16.24 -4.31 -6.23
CA LYS A 24 16.53 -4.65 -7.63
C LYS A 24 17.00 -6.09 -7.80
N ASP A 25 17.81 -6.59 -6.87
CA ASP A 25 18.27 -7.98 -6.87
C ASP A 25 17.07 -8.93 -6.68
N ILE A 26 16.14 -8.62 -5.76
CA ILE A 26 14.89 -9.37 -5.57
C ILE A 26 14.06 -9.37 -6.88
N GLN A 27 13.85 -8.21 -7.50
CA GLN A 27 13.11 -8.10 -8.76
C GLN A 27 13.76 -8.93 -9.88
N THR A 28 15.09 -8.93 -9.95
CA THR A 28 15.83 -9.70 -10.95
C THR A 28 15.64 -11.21 -10.76
N VAL A 29 15.73 -11.70 -9.51
CA VAL A 29 15.54 -13.13 -9.20
C VAL A 29 14.10 -13.60 -9.47
N LEU A 30 13.12 -12.72 -9.23
CA LEU A 30 11.71 -12.99 -9.50
C LEU A 30 11.33 -12.85 -10.98
N GLY A 31 12.22 -12.34 -11.82
CA GLY A 31 12.03 -12.21 -13.26
C GLY A 31 11.59 -13.52 -13.90
N GLY A 32 10.43 -13.49 -14.57
CA GLY A 32 9.83 -14.66 -15.22
C GLY A 32 9.19 -15.70 -14.27
N LYS A 33 9.14 -15.43 -12.96
CA LYS A 33 8.52 -16.32 -11.94
C LYS A 33 7.29 -15.71 -11.28
N THR A 34 7.06 -14.41 -11.45
CA THR A 34 5.92 -13.68 -10.89
C THR A 34 5.02 -13.15 -11.99
N ILE A 35 3.72 -13.08 -11.71
CA ILE A 35 2.71 -12.59 -12.64
C ILE A 35 1.92 -11.46 -11.96
N ASN A 36 1.68 -10.38 -12.68
CA ASN A 36 0.80 -9.30 -12.24
C ASN A 36 -0.62 -9.60 -12.72
N LEU A 37 -1.54 -9.76 -11.78
CA LEU A 37 -2.96 -9.93 -12.11
C LEU A 37 -3.60 -8.56 -12.39
N THR A 38 -4.41 -8.48 -13.44
CA THR A 38 -5.33 -7.36 -13.65
C THR A 38 -6.43 -7.38 -12.57
N PRO A 39 -7.14 -6.27 -12.35
CA PRO A 39 -8.29 -6.26 -11.44
C PRO A 39 -9.31 -7.37 -11.74
N ASP A 40 -9.62 -7.58 -13.02
CA ASP A 40 -10.57 -8.61 -13.48
C ASP A 40 -10.08 -10.04 -13.17
N LEU A 41 -8.80 -10.33 -13.44
CA LEU A 41 -8.22 -11.65 -13.13
C LEU A 41 -8.16 -11.87 -11.61
N ARG A 42 -7.88 -10.80 -10.84
CA ARG A 42 -7.88 -10.87 -9.37
C ARG A 42 -9.28 -11.13 -8.83
N GLN A 43 -10.32 -10.57 -9.45
CA GLN A 43 -11.71 -10.87 -9.10
C GLN A 43 -12.10 -12.29 -9.49
N GLN A 44 -11.70 -12.74 -10.68
CA GLN A 44 -12.03 -14.07 -11.22
C GLN A 44 -11.42 -15.20 -10.37
N TYR A 45 -10.12 -15.13 -10.08
CA TYR A 45 -9.43 -16.19 -9.34
C TYR A 45 -9.57 -16.02 -7.82
N GLY A 46 -9.82 -14.78 -7.37
CA GLY A 46 -9.99 -14.45 -5.96
C GLY A 46 -8.79 -14.84 -5.09
N ARG A 47 -8.95 -14.65 -3.78
CA ARG A 47 -8.04 -15.23 -2.80
C ARG A 47 -8.71 -16.49 -2.26
N ILE A 48 -7.96 -17.59 -2.16
CA ILE A 48 -8.42 -18.72 -1.37
C ILE A 48 -8.40 -18.30 0.12
N ALA A 49 -9.53 -18.46 0.81
CA ALA A 49 -9.60 -18.22 2.24
C ALA A 49 -8.67 -19.18 3.00
N GLU A 50 -8.22 -18.79 4.19
CA GLU A 50 -7.32 -19.61 5.03
C GLU A 50 -7.86 -21.03 5.26
N GLN A 51 -9.18 -21.18 5.47
CA GLN A 51 -9.82 -22.49 5.60
C GLN A 51 -9.60 -23.39 4.38
N ASN A 52 -9.62 -22.81 3.17
CA ASN A 52 -9.39 -23.55 1.93
C ASN A 52 -7.92 -23.91 1.76
N LYS A 53 -6.98 -23.09 2.27
CA LYS A 53 -5.56 -23.47 2.33
C LYS A 53 -5.35 -24.69 3.24
N LEU A 54 -6.01 -24.73 4.40
CA LEU A 54 -5.96 -25.89 5.30
C LEU A 54 -6.49 -27.16 4.63
N PHE A 55 -7.56 -27.04 3.83
CA PHE A 55 -8.06 -28.14 3.01
C PHE A 55 -6.99 -28.63 2.02
N VAL A 56 -6.31 -27.73 1.29
CA VAL A 56 -5.23 -28.10 0.35
C VAL A 56 -4.09 -28.84 1.07
N ASN A 57 -3.67 -28.37 2.25
CA ASN A 57 -2.65 -29.05 3.05
C ASN A 57 -3.09 -30.46 3.46
N LYS A 58 -4.35 -30.62 3.87
CA LYS A 58 -4.91 -31.92 4.25
C LYS A 58 -5.02 -32.85 3.04
N ALA A 59 -5.48 -32.34 1.91
CA ALA A 59 -5.59 -33.09 0.66
C ALA A 59 -4.23 -33.60 0.19
N LYS A 60 -3.19 -32.75 0.20
CA LYS A 60 -1.81 -33.17 -0.10
C LYS A 60 -1.38 -34.34 0.78
N SER A 61 -1.58 -34.22 2.10
CA SER A 61 -1.21 -35.27 3.05
C SER A 61 -1.93 -36.60 2.78
N TYR A 62 -3.22 -36.56 2.41
CA TYR A 62 -3.96 -37.78 2.06
C TYR A 62 -3.55 -38.36 0.70
N MET A 63 -3.22 -37.53 -0.29
CA MET A 63 -2.71 -38.02 -1.58
C MET A 63 -1.38 -38.74 -1.41
N GLU A 64 -0.53 -38.30 -0.48
CA GLU A 64 0.74 -38.95 -0.14
C GLU A 64 0.53 -40.28 0.62
N GLN A 65 -0.42 -40.32 1.56
CA GLN A 65 -0.74 -41.53 2.34
C GLN A 65 -1.50 -42.59 1.55
N HIS A 66 -2.28 -42.17 0.55
CA HIS A 66 -3.16 -43.04 -0.21
C HIS A 66 -3.01 -42.82 -1.73
N PRO A 67 -1.83 -43.13 -2.30
CA PRO A 67 -1.56 -42.90 -3.72
C PRO A 67 -2.53 -43.64 -4.66
N GLN A 68 -3.09 -44.77 -4.23
CA GLN A 68 -4.09 -45.54 -4.97
C GLN A 68 -5.44 -44.81 -5.15
N HIS A 69 -5.71 -43.77 -4.34
CA HIS A 69 -6.91 -42.96 -4.41
C HIS A 69 -6.69 -41.64 -5.16
N VAL A 70 -5.46 -41.39 -5.62
CA VAL A 70 -5.17 -40.25 -6.50
C VAL A 70 -5.79 -40.54 -7.87
N ALA A 71 -6.66 -39.64 -8.32
CA ALA A 71 -7.33 -39.79 -9.60
C ALA A 71 -6.30 -39.79 -10.75
N GLY A 72 -6.42 -40.72 -11.70
CA GLY A 72 -5.46 -40.85 -12.81
C GLY A 72 -5.42 -39.67 -13.78
N PHE A 73 -6.42 -38.78 -13.76
CA PHE A 73 -6.44 -37.54 -14.54
C PHE A 73 -5.77 -36.36 -13.81
N LEU A 74 -5.44 -36.50 -12.53
CA LEU A 74 -4.75 -35.46 -11.77
C LEU A 74 -3.25 -35.55 -12.07
N ASP A 75 -2.66 -34.45 -12.53
CA ASP A 75 -1.20 -34.30 -12.61
C ASP A 75 -0.65 -34.03 -11.20
N LYS A 76 -0.42 -35.13 -10.45
CA LYS A 76 0.12 -35.07 -9.10
C LYS A 76 1.53 -34.42 -9.04
N PRO A 77 2.45 -34.71 -9.98
CA PRO A 77 3.74 -34.00 -10.04
C PRO A 77 3.64 -32.48 -10.23
N GLU A 78 2.69 -31.99 -11.04
CA GLU A 78 2.44 -30.54 -11.16
C GLU A 78 1.87 -29.97 -9.85
N PHE A 79 0.86 -30.64 -9.27
CA PHE A 79 0.29 -30.23 -7.98
C PHE A 79 1.35 -30.09 -6.88
N ASP A 80 2.30 -31.02 -6.79
CA ASP A 80 3.38 -30.96 -5.80
C ASP A 80 4.32 -29.78 -6.02
N ARG A 81 4.63 -29.47 -7.29
CA ARG A 81 5.44 -28.30 -7.67
C ARG A 81 4.73 -27.00 -7.29
N ASP A 82 3.44 -26.88 -7.61
CA ASP A 82 2.61 -25.72 -7.26
C ASP A 82 2.52 -25.54 -5.75
N TYR A 83 2.28 -26.62 -5.02
CA TYR A 83 2.20 -26.57 -3.56
C TYR A 83 3.51 -26.06 -2.94
N ALA A 84 4.65 -26.61 -3.39
CA ALA A 84 5.96 -26.18 -2.90
C ALA A 84 6.26 -24.73 -3.27
N ALA A 85 5.95 -24.31 -4.50
CA ALA A 85 6.12 -22.93 -4.95
C ALA A 85 5.25 -21.95 -4.15
N ARG A 86 4.02 -22.33 -3.80
CA ARG A 86 3.12 -21.54 -2.96
C ARG A 86 3.72 -21.30 -1.57
N GLU A 87 4.15 -22.34 -0.87
CA GLU A 87 4.75 -22.21 0.47
C GLU A 87 6.00 -21.33 0.44
N GLN A 88 6.80 -21.51 -0.60
CA GLN A 88 7.96 -20.69 -0.86
C GLN A 88 7.59 -19.20 -1.01
N ILE A 89 6.65 -18.86 -1.89
CA ILE A 89 6.20 -17.48 -2.09
C ILE A 89 5.62 -16.89 -0.80
N GLU A 90 4.80 -17.66 -0.07
CA GLU A 90 4.14 -17.21 1.16
C GLU A 90 5.15 -16.78 2.24
N GLN A 91 6.24 -17.52 2.42
CA GLN A 91 7.31 -17.14 3.35
C GLN A 91 7.98 -15.81 2.98
N ARG A 92 8.17 -15.54 1.68
CA ARG A 92 8.80 -14.28 1.23
C ARG A 92 7.84 -13.11 1.34
N LEU A 93 6.55 -13.33 1.05
CA LEU A 93 5.52 -12.32 1.28
C LEU A 93 5.50 -11.89 2.75
N GLN A 94 5.54 -12.82 3.70
CA GLN A 94 5.59 -12.48 5.13
C GLN A 94 6.78 -11.59 5.51
N LEU A 95 7.98 -11.88 4.97
CA LEU A 95 9.17 -11.06 5.21
C LEU A 95 9.04 -9.65 4.62
N LEU A 96 8.53 -9.55 3.39
CA LEU A 96 8.34 -8.27 2.71
C LEU A 96 7.24 -7.45 3.38
N ASP A 97 6.13 -8.09 3.78
CA ASP A 97 5.02 -7.43 4.47
C ASP A 97 5.49 -6.81 5.80
N SER A 98 6.35 -7.51 6.55
CA SER A 98 6.94 -6.96 7.78
C SER A 98 7.80 -5.72 7.52
N ILE A 99 8.59 -5.71 6.44
CA ILE A 99 9.40 -4.54 6.05
C ILE A 99 8.48 -3.38 5.63
N VAL A 100 7.43 -3.67 4.86
CA VAL A 100 6.43 -2.67 4.44
C VAL A 100 5.74 -2.05 5.66
N GLU A 101 5.34 -2.87 6.64
CA GLU A 101 4.73 -2.41 7.89
C GLU A 101 5.67 -1.48 8.65
N GLN A 102 6.93 -1.88 8.87
CA GLN A 102 7.93 -1.05 9.56
C GLN A 102 8.14 0.30 8.88
N LEU A 103 8.25 0.32 7.54
CA LEU A 103 8.41 1.55 6.77
C LEU A 103 7.16 2.43 6.83
N SER A 104 5.97 1.82 6.74
CA SER A 104 4.69 2.54 6.82
C SER A 104 4.49 3.19 8.19
N ASP A 105 4.73 2.45 9.28
CA ASP A 105 4.59 2.96 10.64
C ASP A 105 5.57 4.10 10.93
N THR A 106 6.83 3.92 10.52
CA THR A 106 7.86 4.96 10.61
C THR A 106 7.44 6.22 9.84
N LYS A 107 6.91 6.05 8.63
CA LYS A 107 6.39 7.16 7.81
C LYS A 107 5.24 7.88 8.50
N VAL A 108 4.31 7.18 9.14
CA VAL A 108 3.21 7.80 9.88
C VAL A 108 3.72 8.73 10.98
N LEU A 109 4.75 8.30 11.73
CA LEU A 109 5.37 9.15 12.77
C LEU A 109 6.05 10.39 12.17
N LEU A 110 6.81 10.21 11.09
CA LEU A 110 7.46 11.33 10.38
C LEU A 110 6.44 12.31 9.80
N ASP A 111 5.35 11.82 9.20
CA ASP A 111 4.27 12.65 8.67
C ASP A 111 3.58 13.45 9.77
N HIS A 112 3.34 12.82 10.93
CA HIS A 112 2.75 13.49 12.08
C HIS A 112 3.64 14.65 12.56
N ASP A 113 4.94 14.41 12.73
CA ASP A 113 5.91 15.42 13.16
C ASP A 113 6.00 16.58 12.14
N ASN A 114 6.10 16.25 10.85
CA ASN A 114 6.14 17.23 9.77
C ASN A 114 4.86 18.08 9.71
N TYR A 115 3.71 17.46 9.86
CA TYR A 115 2.42 18.15 9.87
C TYR A 115 2.30 19.10 11.06
N HIS A 116 2.68 18.66 12.27
CA HIS A 116 2.60 19.49 13.46
C HIS A 116 3.55 20.71 13.37
N ASN A 117 4.77 20.50 12.90
CA ASN A 117 5.73 21.56 12.65
C ASN A 117 5.22 22.55 11.59
N SER A 118 4.59 22.05 10.53
CA SER A 118 3.99 22.88 9.48
C SER A 118 2.83 23.73 10.00
N ILE A 119 1.99 23.20 10.89
CA ILE A 119 0.94 23.98 11.57
C ILE A 119 1.55 25.11 12.40
N SER A 120 2.61 24.83 13.15
CA SER A 120 3.29 25.84 13.97
C SER A 120 3.87 26.95 13.11
N PHE A 121 4.50 26.60 11.99
CA PHE A 121 4.96 27.57 11.00
C PHE A 121 3.81 28.40 10.41
N TYR A 122 2.71 27.75 9.98
CA TYR A 122 1.53 28.45 9.47
C TYR A 122 0.94 29.44 10.48
N ARG A 123 0.83 29.06 11.76
CA ARG A 123 0.35 29.94 12.83
C ARG A 123 1.26 31.15 13.02
N ASN A 124 2.58 30.95 12.95
CA ASN A 124 3.54 32.05 13.02
C ASN A 124 3.41 32.99 11.82
N ILE A 125 3.31 32.46 10.60
CA ILE A 125 3.10 33.26 9.38
C ILE A 125 1.79 34.07 9.45
N LYS A 126 0.69 33.47 9.93
CA LYS A 126 -0.58 34.16 10.15
C LYS A 126 -0.43 35.33 11.13
N PHE A 127 0.31 35.13 12.22
CA PHE A 127 0.59 36.18 13.20
C PHE A 127 1.40 37.32 12.57
N LEU A 128 2.52 37.01 11.91
CA LEU A 128 3.38 38.02 11.28
C LEU A 128 2.67 38.81 10.16
N SER A 129 1.78 38.14 9.41
CA SER A 129 0.92 38.79 8.42
C SER A 129 -0.04 39.79 9.08
N GLY A 130 -0.65 39.43 10.22
CA GLY A 130 -1.47 40.35 11.02
C GLY A 130 -0.69 41.56 11.56
N GLU A 131 0.59 41.37 11.87
CA GLU A 131 1.52 42.44 12.28
C GLU A 131 2.10 43.24 11.09
N ASN A 132 1.64 42.99 9.86
CA ASN A 132 2.07 43.64 8.63
C ASN A 132 3.57 43.51 8.32
N VAL A 133 4.20 42.41 8.73
CA VAL A 133 5.60 42.13 8.37
C VAL A 133 5.71 41.96 6.84
N PRO A 134 6.58 42.74 6.15
CA PRO A 134 6.68 42.69 4.70
C PRO A 134 6.90 41.28 4.14
N GLY A 135 6.18 40.95 3.07
CA GLY A 135 6.28 39.66 2.37
C GLY A 135 5.49 38.49 2.98
N THR A 136 5.01 38.60 4.22
CA THR A 136 4.31 37.49 4.90
C THR A 136 2.86 37.30 4.44
N ASN A 137 2.19 38.35 3.95
CA ASN A 137 0.81 38.29 3.44
C ASN A 137 0.65 37.31 2.26
N VAL A 138 1.60 37.30 1.33
CA VAL A 138 1.57 36.40 0.17
C VAL A 138 1.71 34.94 0.62
N ILE A 139 2.62 34.67 1.55
CA ILE A 139 2.83 33.33 2.12
C ILE A 139 1.58 32.87 2.89
N TYR A 140 0.99 33.76 3.71
CA TYR A 140 -0.21 33.45 4.47
C TYR A 140 -1.39 33.09 3.57
N GLU A 141 -1.69 33.92 2.55
CA GLU A 141 -2.82 33.66 1.65
C GLU A 141 -2.62 32.38 0.84
N ASP A 142 -1.39 32.07 0.43
CA ASP A 142 -1.07 30.79 -0.23
C ASP A 142 -1.28 29.60 0.72
N MET A 143 -0.77 29.65 1.95
CA MET A 143 -0.94 28.53 2.91
C MET A 143 -2.38 28.37 3.41
N LYS A 144 -3.13 29.48 3.53
CA LYS A 144 -4.52 29.48 4.01
C LYS A 144 -5.44 28.66 3.12
N GLN A 145 -5.12 28.51 1.83
CA GLN A 145 -5.93 27.70 0.89
C GLN A 145 -6.10 26.25 1.35
N PHE A 146 -5.14 25.70 2.12
CA PHE A 146 -5.19 24.32 2.62
C PHE A 146 -6.08 24.14 3.87
N PHE A 147 -6.57 25.23 4.48
CA PHE A 147 -7.42 25.20 5.68
C PHE A 147 -8.86 25.65 5.41
N VAL A 148 -9.19 25.98 4.16
CA VAL A 148 -10.56 26.30 3.78
C VAL A 148 -11.32 24.98 3.71
N ALA A 149 -12.34 24.82 4.56
CA ALA A 149 -13.20 23.64 4.51
C ALA A 149 -13.74 23.49 3.08
N ALA A 150 -13.64 22.30 2.50
CA ALA A 150 -14.27 21.99 1.23
C ALA A 150 -15.76 22.33 1.36
N THR A 151 -16.19 23.44 0.77
CA THR A 151 -17.58 23.59 0.36
C THR A 151 -17.82 22.41 -0.57
N GLN A 152 -18.64 21.46 -0.15
CA GLN A 152 -19.17 20.43 -1.03
C GLN A 152 -19.87 21.16 -2.18
N THR A 153 -19.18 21.35 -3.30
CA THR A 153 -19.84 21.62 -4.57
C THR A 153 -20.45 20.29 -4.96
N THR A 154 -21.71 20.08 -4.54
CA THR A 154 -22.58 19.10 -5.18
C THR A 154 -22.70 19.50 -6.65
N ASP A 155 -21.86 18.90 -7.48
CA ASP A 155 -22.01 18.91 -8.93
C ASP A 155 -23.30 18.12 -9.22
N VAL A 156 -24.42 18.83 -9.31
CA VAL A 156 -25.66 18.29 -9.86
C VAL A 156 -25.45 18.30 -11.39
N PRO A 157 -25.44 17.15 -12.08
CA PRO A 157 -25.35 17.13 -13.52
C PRO A 157 -26.58 17.83 -14.12
N PRO A 158 -26.45 18.59 -15.21
CA PRO A 158 -27.61 19.21 -15.87
C PRO A 158 -28.63 18.14 -16.27
N GLN A 159 -29.86 18.25 -15.79
CA GLN A 159 -30.98 17.47 -16.30
C GLN A 159 -31.15 17.78 -17.79
N SER A 160 -31.02 16.75 -18.62
CA SER A 160 -31.44 16.79 -20.02
C SER A 160 -32.93 17.09 -20.09
N THR A 161 -33.28 18.26 -20.61
CA THR A 161 -34.65 18.59 -21.03
C THR A 161 -35.00 17.73 -22.23
N ASP A 162 -35.64 16.60 -21.98
CA ASP A 162 -36.31 15.84 -23.04
C ASP A 162 -37.55 16.65 -23.44
N THR A 163 -37.45 17.31 -24.59
CA THR A 163 -38.54 18.09 -25.16
C THR A 163 -39.43 17.11 -25.90
N ASP A 164 -40.47 16.65 -25.21
CA ASP A 164 -41.58 15.95 -25.83
C ASP A 164 -42.27 16.90 -26.82
N SER A 165 -42.27 16.54 -28.10
CA SER A 165 -43.00 17.25 -29.15
C SER A 165 -43.41 16.29 -30.26
N LYS A 166 -44.66 15.84 -30.10
CA LYS A 166 -45.65 15.46 -31.12
C LYS A 166 -45.39 14.27 -32.04
#